data_AF-A0A918H521-F1
#
_entry.id   AF-A0A918H521-F1
#
_cell.length_a   1.000
_cell.length_b   1.000
_cell.length_c   1.000
_cell.angle_alpha   90.00
_cell.angle_beta   90.00
_cell.angle_gamma   90.00
#
_symmetry.space_group_name_H-M   'P 1'
#
loop_
_entity.id
_entity.type
_entity.pdbx_description
1 polymer ?
#
loop_
_entity_poly.entity_id
_entity_poly.type
_entity_poly.pdbx_seq_one_letter_code
_entity_poly.pdbx_strand_id
1 'polypeptide(L)'
;MRALLVVNPAATTTSARTRDVLIHALASEMKLEAVTTEYRGHARDLARQAAESGNTDMVVALGGDGTVNEVVNGLLHAGPDPENLPGVAVVPGGSTNVFARALGLPNDPVEATGALLDALREERQRTVGLGVVSGTPGSEDEAVPSRWFTFNAGLGFDAGVVGRVEQHRERGRKSTHALYLRQAVRQLLGESHRRHGSITLERPGADPVTDLVLSIVCNTAPWTYLGNRPVYASPKASFDTGLDVLGLSRLSTAAVARYGTQLLTSSPERGPHGKHAHSFHDLDQFTLHSKAPLPLQMDGDHLGLRTSVTFTGVRHALRVIV
;
A
#
# COMPACT_ATOMS: atom_id res chain seq x y z
N MET A 1 -17.76 -17.15 15.20
CA MET A 1 -16.97 -16.74 14.03
C MET A 1 -15.87 -17.76 13.75
N ARG A 2 -15.67 -18.15 12.50
CA ARG A 2 -14.54 -18.94 11.98
C ARG A 2 -13.55 -18.01 11.30
N ALA A 3 -12.29 -18.10 11.67
CA ALA A 3 -11.26 -17.23 11.12
C ALA A 3 -10.03 -18.03 10.69
N LEU A 4 -9.44 -17.59 9.58
CA LEU A 4 -8.13 -18.03 9.12
C LEU A 4 -7.09 -16.99 9.54
N LEU A 5 -6.12 -17.37 10.36
CA LEU A 5 -4.96 -16.55 10.69
C LEU A 5 -3.79 -16.93 9.78
N VAL A 6 -3.40 -16.01 8.92
CA VAL A 6 -2.23 -16.13 8.04
C VAL A 6 -1.02 -15.52 8.73
N VAL A 7 -0.05 -16.35 9.09
CA VAL A 7 1.15 -15.96 9.83
C VAL A 7 2.36 -15.90 8.90
N ASN A 8 2.95 -14.71 8.75
CA ASN A 8 4.24 -14.58 8.06
C ASN A 8 5.39 -14.83 9.05
N PRO A 9 6.16 -15.93 8.94
CA PRO A 9 7.24 -16.20 9.88
C PRO A 9 8.44 -15.26 9.74
N ALA A 10 8.56 -14.57 8.60
CA ALA A 10 9.58 -13.56 8.33
C ALA A 10 9.18 -12.15 8.81
N ALA A 11 8.03 -12.01 9.48
CA ALA A 11 7.62 -10.80 10.18
C ALA A 11 8.76 -10.31 11.10
N THR A 12 9.15 -9.05 10.94
CA THR A 12 10.38 -8.50 11.53
C THR A 12 10.22 -7.99 12.95
N THR A 13 8.98 -7.74 13.39
CA THR A 13 8.66 -7.14 14.69
C THR A 13 8.06 -8.11 15.70
N THR A 14 7.77 -9.36 15.29
CA THR A 14 7.18 -10.38 16.18
C THR A 14 8.10 -11.58 16.35
N SER A 15 8.51 -11.85 17.59
CA SER A 15 9.22 -13.09 17.94
C SER A 15 8.31 -14.32 17.81
N ALA A 16 8.87 -15.53 17.72
CA ALA A 16 8.07 -16.77 17.72
C ALA A 16 7.17 -16.85 18.97
N ARG A 17 7.75 -16.60 20.16
CA ARG A 17 7.01 -16.56 21.42
C ARG A 17 5.87 -15.54 21.40
N THR A 18 6.12 -14.35 20.85
CA THR A 18 5.07 -13.32 20.73
C THR A 18 3.95 -13.86 19.85
N ARG A 19 4.26 -14.43 18.68
CA ARG A 19 3.27 -14.99 17.77
C ARG A 19 2.41 -16.06 18.45
N ASP A 20 3.01 -16.97 19.21
CA ASP A 20 2.28 -18.01 19.94
C ASP A 20 1.26 -17.40 20.93
N VAL A 21 1.67 -16.36 21.66
CA VAL A 21 0.77 -15.63 22.58
C VAL A 21 -0.39 -14.99 21.82
N LEU A 22 -0.13 -14.34 20.68
CA LEU A 22 -1.19 -13.72 19.87
C LEU A 22 -2.15 -14.77 19.29
N ILE A 23 -1.63 -15.89 18.81
CA ILE A 23 -2.44 -17.02 18.30
C ILE A 23 -3.36 -17.53 19.40
N HIS A 24 -2.84 -17.76 20.61
CA HIS A 24 -3.65 -18.22 21.74
C HIS A 24 -4.71 -17.19 22.16
N ALA A 25 -4.38 -15.90 22.17
CA ALA A 25 -5.33 -14.84 22.50
C ALA A 25 -6.46 -14.72 21.47
N LEU A 26 -6.15 -14.86 20.17
CA LEU A 26 -7.17 -14.86 19.12
C LEU A 26 -8.04 -16.12 19.19
N ALA A 27 -7.43 -17.28 19.40
CA ALA A 27 -8.13 -18.57 19.49
C ALA A 27 -9.10 -18.67 20.69
N SER A 28 -8.98 -17.81 21.71
CA SER A 28 -9.93 -17.79 22.82
C SER A 28 -11.27 -17.13 22.48
N GLU A 29 -11.32 -16.25 21.47
CA GLU A 29 -12.56 -15.54 21.08
C GLU A 29 -13.20 -16.10 19.80
N MET A 30 -12.45 -16.85 18.98
CA MET A 30 -12.94 -17.36 17.69
C MET A 30 -12.42 -18.76 17.36
N LYS A 31 -13.12 -19.45 16.46
CA LYS A 31 -12.64 -20.72 15.89
C LYS A 31 -11.52 -20.39 14.89
N LEU A 32 -10.28 -20.46 15.35
CA LEU A 32 -9.11 -20.02 14.62
C LEU A 32 -8.37 -21.19 13.97
N GLU A 33 -8.18 -21.13 12.66
CA GLU A 33 -7.19 -21.93 11.94
C GLU A 33 -5.95 -21.07 11.69
N ALA A 34 -4.82 -21.41 12.28
CA ALA A 34 -3.58 -20.67 12.09
C ALA A 34 -2.67 -21.39 11.08
N VAL A 35 -2.33 -20.71 9.99
CA VAL A 35 -1.47 -21.25 8.92
C VAL A 35 -0.26 -20.34 8.75
N THR A 36 0.93 -20.93 8.80
CA THR A 36 2.18 -20.22 8.55
C THR A 36 2.50 -20.23 7.05
N THR A 37 2.79 -19.07 6.48
CA THR A 37 3.15 -18.97 5.05
C THR A 37 4.52 -19.61 4.79
N GLU A 38 4.68 -20.21 3.62
CA GLU A 38 5.86 -21.03 3.26
C GLU A 38 6.65 -20.44 2.09
N TYR A 39 5.97 -19.69 1.22
CA TYR A 39 6.54 -19.05 0.05
C TYR A 39 5.85 -17.71 -0.23
N ARG A 40 6.49 -16.86 -1.04
CA ARG A 40 5.90 -15.58 -1.50
C ARG A 40 4.64 -15.87 -2.32
N GLY A 41 3.52 -15.24 -1.98
CA GLY A 41 2.21 -15.53 -2.58
C GLY A 41 1.38 -16.55 -1.80
N HIS A 42 1.94 -17.26 -0.81
CA HIS A 42 1.17 -18.26 -0.06
C HIS A 42 -0.01 -17.62 0.70
N ALA A 43 0.15 -16.39 1.23
CA ALA A 43 -0.96 -15.71 1.91
C ALA A 43 -2.13 -15.40 0.94
N ARG A 44 -1.82 -15.10 -0.32
CA ARG A 44 -2.80 -14.89 -1.38
C ARG A 44 -3.56 -16.16 -1.69
N ASP A 45 -2.84 -17.28 -1.76
CA ASP A 45 -3.43 -18.58 -2.09
C ASP A 45 -4.35 -19.07 -0.97
N LEU A 46 -3.93 -18.91 0.29
CA LEU A 46 -4.74 -19.21 1.48
C LEU A 46 -6.00 -18.33 1.55
N ALA A 47 -5.86 -17.02 1.33
CA ALA A 47 -6.98 -16.08 1.36
C ALA A 47 -7.99 -16.34 0.22
N ARG A 48 -7.52 -16.72 -0.97
CA ARG A 48 -8.39 -17.15 -2.07
C ARG A 48 -9.16 -18.42 -1.72
N GLN A 49 -8.51 -19.43 -1.16
CA GLN A 49 -9.19 -20.64 -0.69
C GLN A 49 -10.27 -20.31 0.36
N ALA A 50 -9.98 -19.38 1.28
CA ALA A 50 -10.95 -18.93 2.28
C ALA A 50 -12.16 -18.19 1.66
N ALA A 51 -11.97 -17.43 0.58
CA ALA A 51 -13.05 -16.81 -0.18
C ALA A 51 -13.89 -17.85 -0.93
N GLU A 52 -13.24 -18.81 -1.60
CA GLU A 52 -13.90 -19.85 -2.40
C GLU A 52 -14.66 -20.87 -1.54
N SER A 53 -14.21 -21.14 -0.31
CA SER A 53 -14.84 -22.12 0.57
C SER A 53 -16.21 -21.70 1.11
N GLY A 54 -16.50 -20.38 1.14
CA GLY A 54 -17.71 -19.81 1.73
C GLY A 54 -17.91 -20.13 3.21
N ASN A 55 -16.86 -20.64 3.89
CA ASN A 55 -16.95 -21.12 5.27
C ASN A 55 -16.02 -20.36 6.24
N THR A 56 -15.34 -19.34 5.76
CA THR A 56 -14.48 -18.48 6.58
C THR A 56 -15.17 -17.13 6.73
N ASP A 57 -15.35 -16.66 7.97
CA ASP A 57 -16.01 -15.39 8.23
C ASP A 57 -14.99 -14.23 8.20
N MET A 58 -13.72 -14.52 8.52
CA MET A 58 -12.64 -13.53 8.62
C MET A 58 -11.28 -14.13 8.27
N VAL A 59 -10.41 -13.34 7.61
CA VAL A 59 -8.98 -13.63 7.48
C VAL A 59 -8.19 -12.59 8.27
N VAL A 60 -7.36 -13.08 9.20
CA VAL A 60 -6.45 -12.26 10.00
C VAL A 60 -5.05 -12.34 9.40
N ALA A 61 -4.47 -11.21 9.00
CA ALA A 61 -3.09 -11.15 8.52
C ALA A 61 -2.14 -10.77 9.67
N LEU A 62 -1.30 -11.70 10.11
CA LEU A 62 -0.20 -11.44 11.05
C LEU A 62 1.11 -11.29 10.27
N GLY A 63 1.45 -10.05 9.93
CA GLY A 63 2.58 -9.74 9.05
C GLY A 63 2.68 -8.26 8.69
N GLY A 64 3.57 -7.95 7.74
CA GLY A 64 3.72 -6.58 7.22
C GLY A 64 2.75 -6.26 6.08
N ASP A 65 2.88 -5.07 5.51
CA ASP A 65 2.05 -4.58 4.41
C ASP A 65 1.98 -5.55 3.21
N GLY A 66 3.06 -6.24 2.87
CA GLY A 66 3.07 -7.25 1.80
C GLY A 66 2.20 -8.47 2.10
N THR A 67 2.15 -8.94 3.35
CA THR A 67 1.28 -10.04 3.76
C THR A 67 -0.19 -9.63 3.68
N VAL A 68 -0.50 -8.40 4.10
CA VAL A 68 -1.84 -7.82 3.95
C VAL A 68 -2.23 -7.72 2.48
N ASN A 69 -1.34 -7.20 1.62
CA ASN A 69 -1.59 -7.08 0.19
C ASN A 69 -1.86 -8.44 -0.47
N GLU A 70 -1.12 -9.48 -0.09
CA GLU A 70 -1.38 -10.85 -0.55
C GLU A 70 -2.76 -11.34 -0.13
N VAL A 71 -3.14 -11.18 1.15
CA VAL A 71 -4.48 -11.56 1.64
C VAL A 71 -5.59 -10.83 0.87
N VAL A 72 -5.47 -9.51 0.72
CA VAL A 72 -6.45 -8.69 -0.01
C VAL A 72 -6.60 -9.15 -1.46
N ASN A 73 -5.49 -9.37 -2.17
CA ASN A 73 -5.54 -9.85 -3.55
C ASN A 73 -6.07 -11.30 -3.67
N GLY A 74 -5.94 -12.11 -2.62
CA GLY A 74 -6.51 -13.46 -2.57
C GLY A 74 -8.02 -13.42 -2.39
N LEU A 75 -8.51 -12.63 -1.42
CA LEU A 75 -9.94 -12.46 -1.18
C LEU A 75 -10.66 -11.85 -2.38
N LEU A 76 -10.07 -10.81 -2.99
CA LEU A 76 -10.69 -10.04 -4.08
C LEU A 76 -10.38 -10.59 -5.48
N HIS A 77 -9.94 -11.85 -5.59
CA HIS A 77 -9.55 -12.45 -6.87
C HIS A 77 -10.70 -12.49 -7.90
N ALA A 78 -11.95 -12.59 -7.43
CA ALA A 78 -13.17 -12.57 -8.24
C ALA A 78 -13.87 -11.20 -8.27
N GLY A 79 -13.27 -10.16 -7.66
CA GLY A 79 -13.86 -8.84 -7.48
C GLY A 79 -14.34 -8.56 -6.05
N PRO A 80 -14.80 -7.33 -5.77
CA PRO A 80 -15.27 -6.93 -4.46
C PRO A 80 -16.69 -7.44 -4.20
N ASP A 81 -16.87 -8.11 -3.06
CA ASP A 81 -18.18 -8.50 -2.52
C ASP A 81 -18.09 -8.48 -0.98
N PRO A 82 -18.13 -7.30 -0.36
CA PRO A 82 -17.88 -7.14 1.09
C PRO A 82 -18.92 -7.85 1.98
N GLU A 83 -20.08 -8.22 1.43
CA GLU A 83 -21.13 -8.93 2.15
C GLU A 83 -20.80 -10.43 2.26
N ASN A 84 -20.41 -11.05 1.14
CA ASN A 84 -20.19 -12.48 1.06
C ASN A 84 -18.74 -12.91 1.29
N LEU A 85 -17.76 -12.02 1.11
CA LEU A 85 -16.36 -12.34 1.34
C LEU A 85 -16.00 -12.28 2.85
N PRO A 86 -15.02 -13.08 3.28
CA PRO A 86 -14.44 -12.96 4.62
C PRO A 86 -14.00 -11.52 4.92
N GLY A 87 -14.29 -11.03 6.13
CA GLY A 87 -13.72 -9.76 6.61
C GLY A 87 -12.20 -9.85 6.79
N VAL A 88 -11.50 -8.72 6.78
CA VAL A 88 -10.05 -8.65 7.01
C VAL A 88 -9.75 -8.02 8.36
N ALA A 89 -8.89 -8.67 9.13
CA ALA A 89 -8.24 -8.08 10.29
C ALA A 89 -6.72 -8.11 10.12
N VAL A 90 -6.02 -7.18 10.76
CA VAL A 90 -4.57 -7.05 10.62
C VAL A 90 -3.93 -6.99 11.99
N VAL A 91 -2.95 -7.86 12.22
CA VAL A 91 -2.04 -7.77 13.35
C VAL A 91 -0.66 -7.37 12.81
N PRO A 92 -0.16 -6.17 13.13
CA PRO A 92 1.08 -5.62 12.57
C PRO A 92 2.30 -6.50 12.91
N GLY A 93 2.98 -7.02 11.89
CA GLY A 93 4.21 -7.81 12.01
C GLY A 93 5.39 -7.28 11.18
N GLY A 94 5.19 -6.18 10.45
CA GLY A 94 6.23 -5.52 9.65
C GLY A 94 6.82 -4.28 10.31
N SER A 95 7.70 -3.59 9.58
CA SER A 95 8.39 -2.39 10.08
C SER A 95 7.55 -1.10 9.99
N THR A 96 6.72 -0.97 8.94
CA THR A 96 5.97 0.27 8.66
C THR A 96 4.47 0.10 8.95
N ASN A 97 3.87 -1.00 8.48
CA ASN A 97 2.47 -1.37 8.68
C ASN A 97 1.50 -0.25 8.31
N VAL A 98 1.70 0.34 7.12
CA VAL A 98 0.96 1.53 6.68
C VAL A 98 -0.54 1.26 6.69
N PHE A 99 -0.99 0.12 6.16
CA PHE A 99 -2.43 -0.17 6.08
C PHE A 99 -3.07 -0.29 7.47
N ALA A 100 -2.48 -1.09 8.37
CA ALA A 100 -2.98 -1.26 9.74
C ALA A 100 -3.07 0.08 10.47
N ARG A 101 -2.02 0.91 10.38
CA ARG A 101 -1.97 2.22 11.05
C ARG A 101 -2.93 3.22 10.42
N ALA A 102 -3.12 3.20 9.10
CA ALA A 102 -4.10 4.02 8.41
C ALA A 102 -5.54 3.64 8.79
N LEU A 103 -5.79 2.37 9.14
CA LEU A 103 -7.06 1.94 9.73
C LEU A 103 -7.26 2.40 11.19
N GLY A 104 -6.25 3.01 11.81
CA GLY A 104 -6.28 3.46 13.20
C GLY A 104 -5.73 2.45 14.21
N LEU A 105 -5.21 1.30 13.76
CA LEU A 105 -4.66 0.30 14.66
C LEU A 105 -3.31 0.73 15.24
N PRO A 106 -3.01 0.34 16.49
CA PRO A 106 -1.66 0.44 17.06
C PRO A 106 -0.62 -0.24 16.15
N ASN A 107 0.61 0.27 16.15
CA ASN A 107 1.72 -0.39 15.43
C ASN A 107 2.35 -1.55 16.23
N ASP A 108 2.10 -1.60 17.54
CA ASP A 108 2.54 -2.72 18.38
C ASP A 108 1.60 -3.92 18.19
N PRO A 109 2.13 -5.13 17.93
CA PRO A 109 1.32 -6.31 17.67
C PRO A 109 0.42 -6.74 18.83
N VAL A 110 0.84 -6.55 20.08
CA VAL A 110 0.06 -6.94 21.26
C VAL A 110 -1.10 -5.98 21.44
N GLU A 111 -0.84 -4.67 21.39
CA GLU A 111 -1.87 -3.63 21.48
C GLU A 111 -2.88 -3.74 20.33
N ALA A 112 -2.41 -3.98 19.10
CA ALA A 112 -3.28 -4.18 17.95
C ALA A 112 -4.14 -5.43 18.06
N THR A 113 -3.60 -6.51 18.65
CA THR A 113 -4.39 -7.72 18.93
C THR A 113 -5.46 -7.43 19.98
N GLY A 114 -5.13 -6.67 21.03
CA GLY A 114 -6.12 -6.20 22.01
C GLY A 114 -7.25 -5.40 21.35
N ALA A 115 -6.90 -4.41 20.52
CA ALA A 115 -7.87 -3.61 19.78
C ALA A 115 -8.76 -4.44 18.85
N LEU A 116 -8.21 -5.47 18.20
CA LEU A 116 -8.97 -6.42 17.39
C LEU A 116 -9.94 -7.26 18.24
N LEU A 117 -9.50 -7.77 19.39
CA LEU A 117 -10.37 -8.53 20.30
C LEU A 117 -11.53 -7.66 20.80
N ASP A 118 -11.27 -6.39 21.11
CA ASP A 118 -12.31 -5.44 21.51
C ASP A 118 -13.27 -5.14 20.35
N ALA A 119 -12.76 -4.95 19.13
CA ALA A 119 -13.59 -4.77 17.94
C ALA A 119 -14.50 -5.98 17.69
N LEU A 120 -14.00 -7.20 17.91
CA LEU A 120 -14.81 -8.41 17.77
C LEU A 120 -15.92 -8.52 18.82
N ARG A 121 -15.65 -8.17 20.08
CA ARG A 121 -16.65 -8.18 21.16
C ARG A 121 -17.74 -7.13 20.96
N GLU A 122 -17.37 -6.00 20.38
CA GLU A 122 -18.27 -4.88 20.10
C GLU A 122 -18.89 -4.93 18.70
N GLU A 123 -18.59 -5.99 17.94
CA GLU A 123 -19.03 -6.18 16.54
C GLU A 123 -18.68 -4.99 15.63
N ARG A 124 -17.55 -4.33 15.89
CA ARG A 124 -17.08 -3.18 15.12
C ARG A 124 -16.39 -3.62 13.84
N GLN A 125 -17.00 -3.20 12.74
CA GLN A 125 -16.51 -3.41 11.39
C GLN A 125 -16.95 -2.26 10.48
N ARG A 126 -16.21 -2.06 9.39
CA ARG A 126 -16.59 -1.13 8.33
C ARG A 126 -16.08 -1.60 6.98
N THR A 127 -16.63 -1.06 5.90
CA THR A 127 -16.06 -1.22 4.57
C THR A 127 -15.04 -0.11 4.27
N VAL A 128 -13.98 -0.44 3.55
CA VAL A 128 -12.99 0.53 3.04
C VAL A 128 -12.88 0.42 1.52
N GLY A 129 -12.62 1.54 0.87
CA GLY A 129 -12.23 1.61 -0.53
C GLY A 129 -10.79 1.12 -0.74
N LEU A 130 -10.53 0.61 -1.94
CA LEU A 130 -9.23 0.15 -2.39
C LEU A 130 -8.92 0.68 -3.78
N GLY A 131 -7.64 0.70 -4.13
CA GLY A 131 -7.22 1.00 -5.48
C GLY A 131 -6.95 -0.25 -6.29
N VAL A 132 -7.17 -0.16 -7.60
CA VAL A 132 -6.82 -1.20 -8.58
C VAL A 132 -5.87 -0.61 -9.60
N VAL A 133 -4.80 -1.35 -9.89
CA VAL A 133 -3.88 -1.11 -11.00
C VAL A 133 -4.17 -2.14 -12.09
N SER A 134 -4.32 -1.71 -13.33
CA SER A 134 -4.48 -2.61 -14.48
C SER A 134 -3.73 -2.11 -15.71
N GLY A 135 -3.53 -3.00 -16.67
CA GLY A 135 -3.14 -2.64 -18.02
C GLY A 135 -4.11 -1.63 -18.65
N THR A 136 -3.59 -0.79 -19.53
CA THR A 136 -4.43 0.15 -20.29
C THR A 136 -4.87 -0.50 -21.60
N PRO A 137 -6.17 -0.56 -21.92
CA PRO A 137 -6.67 -1.09 -23.18
C PRO A 137 -6.03 -0.41 -24.40
N GLY A 138 -5.61 -1.18 -25.40
CA GLY A 138 -4.99 -0.66 -26.63
C GLY A 138 -3.54 -0.18 -26.47
N SER A 139 -2.90 -0.45 -25.33
CA SER A 139 -1.48 -0.15 -25.09
C SER A 139 -0.63 -1.42 -25.07
N GLU A 140 0.70 -1.27 -25.14
CA GLU A 140 1.64 -2.40 -24.98
C GLU A 140 1.53 -3.09 -23.61
N ASP A 141 0.99 -2.38 -22.61
CA ASP A 141 0.81 -2.86 -21.24
C ASP A 141 -0.60 -3.43 -21.00
N GLU A 142 -1.44 -3.64 -22.03
CA GLU A 142 -2.81 -4.16 -21.88
C GLU A 142 -2.88 -5.50 -21.13
N ALA A 143 -1.88 -6.37 -21.34
CA ALA A 143 -1.81 -7.69 -20.69
C ALA A 143 -1.40 -7.65 -19.21
N VAL A 144 -1.16 -6.47 -18.63
CA VAL A 144 -0.82 -6.34 -17.21
C VAL A 144 -2.05 -6.72 -16.37
N PRO A 145 -1.95 -7.77 -15.52
CA PRO A 145 -3.08 -8.23 -14.74
C PRO A 145 -3.50 -7.17 -13.72
N SER A 146 -4.80 -7.10 -13.47
CA SER A 146 -5.35 -6.26 -12.42
C SER A 146 -4.82 -6.68 -11.04
N ARG A 147 -4.39 -5.71 -10.24
CA ARG A 147 -3.90 -5.95 -8.88
C ARG A 147 -4.43 -4.88 -7.93
N TRP A 148 -4.89 -5.33 -6.77
CA TRP A 148 -5.40 -4.47 -5.70
C TRP A 148 -4.26 -3.90 -4.86
N PHE A 149 -4.40 -2.63 -4.48
CA PHE A 149 -3.54 -1.96 -3.53
C PHE A 149 -4.33 -1.28 -2.43
N THR A 150 -3.71 -1.24 -1.26
CA THR A 150 -4.36 -0.93 0.01
C THR A 150 -4.07 0.49 0.47
N PHE A 151 -2.88 1.04 0.19
CA PHE A 151 -2.55 2.40 0.63
C PHE A 151 -1.87 3.26 -0.45
N ASN A 152 -0.98 2.71 -1.28
CA ASN A 152 -0.33 3.53 -2.30
C ASN A 152 0.14 2.77 -3.54
N ALA A 153 0.26 3.51 -4.63
CA ALA A 153 0.91 3.08 -5.86
C ALA A 153 1.58 4.28 -6.53
N GLY A 154 2.28 4.08 -7.65
CA GLY A 154 2.87 5.20 -8.39
C GLY A 154 3.70 4.76 -9.59
N LEU A 155 3.94 5.72 -10.49
CA LEU A 155 4.74 5.53 -11.71
C LEU A 155 5.91 6.53 -11.72
N GLY A 156 7.09 6.07 -12.12
CA GLY A 156 8.31 6.89 -12.13
C GLY A 156 8.97 7.04 -10.75
N PHE A 157 8.47 6.32 -9.76
CA PHE A 157 9.08 6.19 -8.43
C PHE A 157 9.55 4.75 -8.25
N ASP A 158 10.87 4.53 -8.19
CA ASP A 158 11.44 3.18 -8.06
C ASP A 158 11.22 2.62 -6.63
N ALA A 159 10.29 1.67 -6.51
CA ALA A 159 10.18 0.78 -5.35
C ALA A 159 11.51 0.11 -4.97
N GLY A 160 12.40 -0.09 -5.96
CA GLY A 160 13.74 -0.65 -5.84
C GLY A 160 14.70 0.17 -4.98
N VAL A 161 14.32 1.36 -4.49
CA VAL A 161 14.98 1.99 -3.33
C VAL A 161 14.94 1.05 -2.11
N VAL A 162 13.86 0.29 -1.92
CA VAL A 162 13.73 -0.73 -0.86
C VAL A 162 14.58 -1.96 -1.19
N GLY A 163 14.51 -2.48 -2.42
CA GLY A 163 15.28 -3.67 -2.85
C GLY A 163 16.80 -3.50 -2.85
N ARG A 164 17.32 -2.33 -3.25
CA ARG A 164 18.78 -2.04 -3.19
C ARG A 164 19.26 -1.77 -1.77
N VAL A 165 18.38 -1.36 -0.85
CA VAL A 165 18.71 -1.21 0.58
C VAL A 165 18.64 -2.56 1.31
N GLU A 166 17.72 -3.46 0.91
CA GLU A 166 17.71 -4.87 1.33
C GLU A 166 19.01 -5.60 0.90
N GLN A 167 19.56 -5.36 -0.29
CA GLN A 167 20.92 -5.86 -0.63
C GLN A 167 22.05 -5.30 0.26
N HIS A 168 21.87 -4.12 0.84
CA HIS A 168 22.80 -3.58 1.85
C HIS A 168 22.58 -4.18 3.25
N ARG A 169 21.40 -4.74 3.53
CA ARG A 169 21.04 -5.48 4.76
C ARG A 169 21.82 -6.79 4.87
N GLU A 170 22.08 -7.46 3.75
CA GLU A 170 22.94 -8.67 3.68
C GLU A 170 24.40 -8.39 4.07
N ARG A 171 24.82 -7.12 4.11
CA ARG A 171 26.19 -6.70 4.48
C ARG A 171 26.32 -6.18 5.92
N GLY A 172 25.35 -6.45 6.80
CA GLY A 172 25.49 -6.29 8.25
C GLY A 172 25.53 -4.85 8.79
N ARG A 173 25.13 -3.84 8.02
CA ARG A 173 25.08 -2.43 8.48
C ARG A 173 23.72 -2.10 9.09
N LYS A 174 23.71 -1.56 10.31
CA LYS A 174 22.50 -1.06 10.99
C LYS A 174 21.79 -0.02 10.11
N SER A 175 20.55 -0.32 9.73
CA SER A 175 19.76 0.52 8.85
C SER A 175 19.26 1.76 9.61
N THR A 176 19.73 2.94 9.21
CA THR A 176 19.14 4.21 9.65
C THR A 176 18.23 4.74 8.56
N HIS A 177 17.07 5.28 8.93
CA HIS A 177 16.15 6.00 8.04
C HIS A 177 16.85 7.03 7.12
N ALA A 178 17.98 7.58 7.56
CA ALA A 178 18.83 8.48 6.77
C ALA A 178 19.52 7.83 5.55
N LEU A 179 19.86 6.53 5.61
CA LEU A 179 20.43 5.81 4.47
C LEU A 179 19.39 5.53 3.39
N TYR A 180 18.16 5.18 3.80
CA TYR A 180 17.01 5.05 2.90
C TYR A 180 16.74 6.36 2.17
N LEU A 181 16.63 7.47 2.92
CA LEU A 181 16.42 8.80 2.35
C LEU A 181 17.54 9.21 1.39
N ARG A 182 18.81 8.94 1.76
CA ARG A 182 19.97 9.26 0.90
C ARG A 182 19.96 8.49 -0.41
N GLN A 183 19.59 7.21 -0.40
CA GLN A 183 19.52 6.40 -1.62
C GLN A 183 18.34 6.80 -2.50
N ALA A 184 17.16 7.05 -1.90
CA ALA A 184 16.00 7.59 -2.61
C ALA A 184 16.36 8.90 -3.34
N VAL A 185 16.99 9.83 -2.64
CA VAL A 185 17.44 11.11 -3.19
C VAL A 185 18.47 10.90 -4.30
N ARG A 186 19.46 10.03 -4.11
CA ARG A 186 20.50 9.79 -5.13
C ARG A 186 19.92 9.22 -6.44
N GLN A 187 18.94 8.33 -6.35
CA GLN A 187 18.27 7.79 -7.53
C GLN A 187 17.43 8.85 -8.25
N LEU A 188 16.61 9.60 -7.52
CA LEU A 188 15.83 10.71 -8.08
C LEU A 188 16.71 11.78 -8.75
N LEU A 189 17.95 11.97 -8.27
CA LEU A 189 18.91 12.89 -8.86
C LEU A 189 19.69 12.30 -10.06
N GLY A 190 19.78 10.98 -10.16
CA GLY A 190 20.45 10.26 -11.25
C GLY A 190 19.55 9.93 -12.46
N GLU A 191 18.23 10.03 -12.29
CA GLU A 191 17.22 9.82 -13.34
C GLU A 191 17.42 10.76 -14.53
N SER A 192 17.57 10.17 -15.72
CA SER A 192 17.85 10.89 -16.97
C SER A 192 16.66 11.76 -17.42
N HIS A 193 15.44 11.40 -17.01
CA HIS A 193 14.20 12.09 -17.40
C HIS A 193 13.76 13.19 -16.39
N ARG A 194 14.54 13.46 -15.34
CA ARG A 194 14.14 14.39 -14.25
C ARG A 194 13.90 15.86 -14.66
N ARG A 195 14.36 16.26 -15.85
CA ARG A 195 14.25 17.61 -16.40
C ARG A 195 13.13 17.77 -17.44
N HIS A 196 12.74 16.68 -18.10
CA HIS A 196 11.69 16.67 -19.11
C HIS A 196 10.75 15.51 -18.73
N GLY A 197 9.68 15.81 -18.01
CA GLY A 197 8.75 14.79 -17.54
C GLY A 197 8.20 13.99 -18.72
N SER A 198 8.19 12.66 -18.57
CA SER A 198 7.70 11.77 -19.62
C SER A 198 6.25 11.35 -19.37
N ILE A 199 5.72 11.59 -18.18
CA ILE A 199 4.41 11.11 -17.74
C ILE A 199 3.32 12.13 -18.12
N THR A 200 2.23 11.63 -18.68
CA THR A 200 0.97 12.33 -18.91
C THR A 200 -0.12 11.66 -18.09
N LEU A 201 -0.83 12.44 -17.28
CA LEU A 201 -1.98 11.98 -16.52
C LEU A 201 -3.25 12.36 -17.28
N GLU A 202 -4.03 11.37 -17.66
CA GLU A 202 -5.31 11.51 -18.36
C GLU A 202 -6.46 11.15 -17.43
N ARG A 203 -7.51 11.97 -17.45
CA ARG A 203 -8.74 11.77 -16.67
C ARG A 203 -9.94 11.87 -17.60
N PRO A 204 -10.99 11.06 -17.40
CA PRO A 204 -12.21 11.18 -18.18
C PRO A 204 -12.77 12.61 -18.14
N GLY A 205 -12.99 13.21 -19.31
CA GLY A 205 -13.63 14.53 -19.44
C GLY A 205 -12.81 15.74 -18.97
N ALA A 206 -11.50 15.61 -18.76
CA ALA A 206 -10.63 16.72 -18.34
C ALA A 206 -9.36 16.81 -19.18
N ASP A 207 -8.78 18.01 -19.25
CA ASP A 207 -7.53 18.22 -19.95
C ASP A 207 -6.39 17.39 -19.33
N PRO A 208 -5.52 16.80 -20.18
CA PRO A 208 -4.39 16.00 -19.71
C PRO A 208 -3.35 16.87 -18.99
N VAL A 209 -2.73 16.31 -17.96
CA VAL A 209 -1.63 16.94 -17.23
C VAL A 209 -0.32 16.35 -17.73
N THR A 210 0.43 17.13 -18.49
CA THR A 210 1.66 16.67 -19.15
C THR A 210 2.91 16.93 -18.32
N ASP A 211 4.02 16.36 -18.78
CA ASP A 211 5.37 16.64 -18.30
C ASP A 211 5.55 16.34 -16.80
N LEU A 212 4.81 15.36 -16.29
CA LEU A 212 5.03 14.79 -14.98
C LEU A 212 6.30 13.92 -14.99
N VAL A 213 7.10 14.01 -13.94
CA VAL A 213 8.33 13.24 -13.74
C VAL A 213 8.06 12.02 -12.88
N LEU A 214 7.22 12.17 -11.86
CA LEU A 214 6.75 11.08 -11.00
C LEU A 214 5.30 11.31 -10.61
N SER A 215 4.61 10.23 -10.28
CA SER A 215 3.30 10.24 -9.62
C SER A 215 3.32 9.41 -8.34
N ILE A 216 2.64 9.91 -7.32
CA ILE A 216 2.27 9.17 -6.11
C ILE A 216 0.75 9.08 -6.09
N VAL A 217 0.22 7.87 -6.03
CA VAL A 217 -1.21 7.57 -5.93
C VAL A 217 -1.47 7.08 -4.52
N CYS A 218 -2.44 7.69 -3.83
CA CYS A 218 -2.81 7.37 -2.46
C CYS A 218 -4.26 6.88 -2.42
N ASN A 219 -4.47 5.70 -1.84
CA ASN A 219 -5.81 5.21 -1.49
C ASN A 219 -6.27 5.75 -0.12
N THR A 220 -5.32 6.08 0.76
CA THR A 220 -5.61 6.65 2.08
C THR A 220 -4.49 7.59 2.52
N ALA A 221 -4.77 8.43 3.50
CA ALA A 221 -3.78 9.15 4.28
C ALA A 221 -3.48 8.42 5.59
N PRO A 222 -2.24 8.51 6.10
CA PRO A 222 -1.05 9.09 5.47
C PRO A 222 -0.51 8.20 4.33
N TRP A 223 0.33 8.78 3.47
CA TRP A 223 1.00 8.05 2.38
C TRP A 223 1.95 6.97 2.91
N THR A 224 2.71 7.31 3.97
CA THR A 224 3.62 6.38 4.64
C THR A 224 4.01 6.90 6.03
N TYR A 225 4.94 6.21 6.69
CA TYR A 225 5.48 6.60 7.99
C TYR A 225 7.00 6.59 8.01
N LEU A 226 7.59 7.57 8.71
CA LEU A 226 9.01 7.61 9.05
C LEU A 226 9.16 7.26 10.54
N GLY A 227 9.44 6.00 10.83
CA GLY A 227 9.25 5.45 12.18
C GLY A 227 7.79 5.59 12.59
N ASN A 228 7.53 6.31 13.70
CA ASN A 228 6.16 6.57 14.14
C ASN A 228 5.54 7.84 13.55
N ARG A 229 6.30 8.67 12.83
CA ARG A 229 5.79 9.94 12.27
C ARG A 229 5.06 9.70 10.94
N PRO A 230 3.78 10.10 10.79
CA PRO A 230 3.08 10.03 9.50
C PRO A 230 3.65 11.04 8.49
N VAL A 231 3.60 10.66 7.21
CA VAL A 231 4.02 11.49 6.06
C VAL A 231 2.86 11.58 5.07
N TYR A 232 2.44 12.81 4.76
CA TYR A 232 1.26 13.08 3.93
C TYR A 232 1.69 13.61 2.56
N ALA A 233 1.61 12.75 1.53
CA ALA A 233 1.73 13.17 0.13
C ALA A 233 0.41 13.76 -0.39
N SER A 234 -0.70 13.10 -0.06
CA SER A 234 -2.06 13.55 -0.35
C SER A 234 -2.87 13.54 0.97
N PRO A 235 -2.92 14.66 1.72
CA PRO A 235 -3.54 14.68 3.04
C PRO A 235 -5.06 14.45 3.03
N LYS A 236 -5.72 14.65 1.89
CA LYS A 236 -7.17 14.46 1.72
C LYS A 236 -7.56 13.02 1.39
N ALA A 237 -6.60 12.15 1.09
CA ALA A 237 -6.87 10.77 0.72
C ALA A 237 -7.58 10.03 1.87
N SER A 238 -8.64 9.31 1.54
CA SER A 238 -9.43 8.55 2.50
C SER A 238 -9.87 7.23 1.91
N PHE A 239 -10.02 6.22 2.75
CA PHE A 239 -10.68 4.96 2.40
C PHE A 239 -12.13 5.14 1.94
N ASP A 240 -12.77 6.27 2.23
CA ASP A 240 -14.16 6.54 1.86
C ASP A 240 -14.27 7.30 0.52
N THR A 241 -13.14 7.76 -0.02
CA THR A 241 -13.05 8.50 -1.29
C THR A 241 -12.51 7.61 -2.42
N GLY A 242 -12.50 8.14 -3.64
CA GLY A 242 -11.67 7.63 -4.73
C GLY A 242 -10.18 7.86 -4.45
N LEU A 243 -9.36 7.70 -5.49
CA LEU A 243 -7.92 7.81 -5.37
C LEU A 243 -7.43 9.27 -5.43
N ASP A 244 -6.43 9.58 -4.62
CA ASP A 244 -5.72 10.85 -4.69
C ASP A 244 -4.42 10.69 -5.46
N VAL A 245 -4.02 11.72 -6.21
CA VAL A 245 -2.79 11.72 -6.99
C VAL A 245 -1.98 12.97 -6.73
N LEU A 246 -0.71 12.79 -6.39
CA LEU A 246 0.31 13.83 -6.41
C LEU A 246 1.25 13.59 -7.59
N GLY A 247 1.14 14.43 -8.61
CA GLY A 247 2.06 14.48 -9.76
C GLY A 247 3.10 15.58 -9.57
N LEU A 248 4.38 15.28 -9.79
CA LEU A 248 5.44 16.29 -9.75
C LEU A 248 6.02 16.53 -11.15
N SER A 249 5.89 17.74 -11.69
CA SER A 249 6.33 18.08 -13.04
C SER A 249 7.78 18.57 -13.12
N ARG A 250 8.51 18.58 -12.00
CA ARG A 250 9.91 19.03 -11.94
C ARG A 250 10.65 18.43 -10.75
N LEU A 251 11.78 17.78 -11.02
CA LEU A 251 12.70 17.23 -10.00
C LEU A 251 14.13 17.76 -10.16
N SER A 252 14.28 19.08 -10.21
CA SER A 252 15.60 19.69 -10.01
C SER A 252 16.10 19.41 -8.59
N THR A 253 17.40 19.54 -8.33
CA THR A 253 17.96 19.32 -6.98
C THR A 253 17.27 20.20 -5.92
N ALA A 254 16.96 21.46 -6.27
CA ALA A 254 16.21 22.36 -5.39
C ALA A 254 14.75 21.91 -5.19
N ALA A 255 14.10 21.38 -6.23
CA ALA A 255 12.74 20.85 -6.11
C ALA A 255 12.70 19.59 -5.23
N VAL A 256 13.66 18.67 -5.38
CA VAL A 256 13.80 17.48 -4.53
C VAL A 256 14.01 17.88 -3.07
N ALA A 257 14.91 18.83 -2.78
CA ALA A 257 15.11 19.32 -1.42
C ALA A 257 13.83 19.94 -0.86
N ARG A 258 13.15 20.79 -1.64
CA ARG A 258 11.89 21.44 -1.23
C ARG A 258 10.78 20.43 -0.95
N TYR A 259 10.52 19.50 -1.85
CA TYR A 259 9.49 18.47 -1.67
C TYR A 259 9.84 17.51 -0.55
N GLY A 260 11.12 17.15 -0.40
CA GLY A 260 11.61 16.40 0.75
C GLY A 260 11.30 17.11 2.07
N THR A 261 11.60 18.41 2.18
CA THR A 261 11.24 19.21 3.36
C THR A 261 9.72 19.27 3.56
N GLN A 262 8.93 19.50 2.51
CA GLN A 262 7.47 19.55 2.61
C GLN A 262 6.87 18.21 3.07
N LEU A 263 7.41 17.07 2.62
CA LEU A 263 7.00 15.75 3.11
C LEU A 263 7.42 15.54 4.57
N LEU A 264 8.64 15.94 4.94
CA LEU A 264 9.12 15.83 6.32
C LEU A 264 8.35 16.73 7.30
N THR A 265 7.82 17.87 6.86
CA THR A 265 7.01 18.79 7.66
C THR A 265 5.50 18.67 7.39
N SER A 266 5.08 17.64 6.66
CA SER A 266 3.67 17.43 6.31
C SER A 266 2.80 17.15 7.54
N SER A 267 1.50 17.44 7.38
CA SER A 267 0.45 17.26 8.39
C SER A 267 -0.86 16.82 7.71
N PRO A 268 -1.90 16.44 8.48
CA PRO A 268 -3.22 16.12 7.93
C PRO A 268 -3.84 17.23 7.06
N GLU A 269 -3.42 18.48 7.25
CA GLU A 269 -3.92 19.64 6.51
C GLU A 269 -2.98 20.04 5.36
N ARG A 270 -1.73 19.55 5.34
CA ARG A 270 -0.70 20.07 4.45
C ARG A 270 0.24 19.00 3.91
N GLY A 271 0.23 18.87 2.59
CA GLY A 271 1.17 18.06 1.82
C GLY A 271 2.07 18.91 0.91
N PRO A 272 2.79 18.27 -0.03
CA PRO A 272 3.54 18.94 -1.08
C PRO A 272 2.67 19.91 -1.89
N HIS A 273 3.21 21.09 -2.18
CA HIS A 273 2.48 22.16 -2.87
C HIS A 273 3.44 23.04 -3.68
N GLY A 274 2.89 23.82 -4.61
CA GLY A 274 3.60 24.78 -5.45
C GLY A 274 3.40 24.54 -6.94
N LYS A 275 3.94 25.42 -7.79
CA LYS A 275 3.71 25.44 -9.25
C LYS A 275 3.94 24.10 -10.00
N HIS A 276 4.81 23.24 -9.47
CA HIS A 276 5.18 21.97 -10.11
C HIS A 276 4.69 20.74 -9.32
N ALA A 277 3.74 20.94 -8.41
CA ALA A 277 3.05 19.88 -7.68
C ALA A 277 1.57 19.97 -8.04
N HIS A 278 1.09 18.92 -8.69
CA HIS A 278 -0.29 18.78 -9.14
C HIS A 278 -0.97 17.77 -8.23
N SER A 279 -1.99 18.21 -7.52
CA SER A 279 -2.73 17.37 -6.57
C SER A 279 -4.16 17.22 -7.03
N PHE A 280 -4.60 15.97 -7.14
CA PHE A 280 -5.97 15.60 -7.47
C PHE A 280 -6.53 14.76 -6.34
N HIS A 281 -7.80 14.95 -6.05
CA HIS A 281 -8.51 14.30 -4.97
C HIS A 281 -9.73 13.58 -5.52
N ASP A 282 -10.06 12.44 -4.91
CA ASP A 282 -11.33 11.74 -5.13
C ASP A 282 -11.53 11.31 -6.60
N LEU A 283 -10.48 10.78 -7.24
CA LEU A 283 -10.54 10.28 -8.62
C LEU A 283 -11.05 8.84 -8.65
N ASP A 284 -12.15 8.60 -9.35
CA ASP A 284 -12.67 7.24 -9.57
C ASP A 284 -11.79 6.47 -10.57
N GLN A 285 -11.28 7.13 -11.61
CA GLN A 285 -10.40 6.51 -12.60
C GLN A 285 -9.49 7.55 -13.29
N PHE A 286 -8.26 7.15 -13.59
CA PHE A 286 -7.32 7.91 -14.42
C PHE A 286 -6.24 6.99 -15.01
N THR A 287 -5.57 7.47 -16.06
CA THR A 287 -4.50 6.72 -16.73
C THR A 287 -3.21 7.53 -16.70
N LEU A 288 -2.10 6.85 -16.45
CA LEU A 288 -0.76 7.42 -16.58
C LEU A 288 -0.09 6.82 -17.81
N HIS A 289 0.25 7.68 -18.77
CA HIS A 289 1.05 7.33 -19.94
C HIS A 289 2.45 7.88 -19.79
N SER A 290 3.46 7.17 -20.27
CA SER A 290 4.85 7.62 -20.27
C SER A 290 5.49 7.37 -21.61
N LYS A 291 6.25 8.37 -22.10
CA LYS A 291 7.04 8.28 -23.33
C LYS A 291 8.23 7.30 -23.23
N ALA A 292 8.53 6.82 -22.02
CA ALA A 292 9.58 5.84 -21.75
C ALA A 292 9.11 4.83 -20.68
N PRO A 293 9.60 3.58 -20.68
CA PRO A 293 9.29 2.62 -19.63
C PRO A 293 9.76 3.12 -18.27
N LEU A 294 8.84 3.23 -17.30
CA LEU A 294 9.10 3.72 -15.95
C LEU A 294 8.72 2.68 -14.90
N PRO A 295 9.40 2.66 -13.75
CA PRO A 295 9.06 1.74 -12.67
C PRO A 295 7.65 2.00 -12.14
N LEU A 296 6.85 0.93 -12.09
CA LEU A 296 5.57 0.87 -11.39
C LEU A 296 5.78 0.28 -9.99
N GLN A 297 5.24 0.95 -8.99
CA GLN A 297 5.28 0.59 -7.57
C GLN A 297 3.85 0.42 -7.05
N MET A 298 3.65 -0.54 -6.15
CA MET A 298 2.36 -0.78 -5.50
C MET A 298 2.55 -1.35 -4.09
N ASP A 299 2.07 -0.67 -3.05
CA ASP A 299 2.12 -1.08 -1.63
C ASP A 299 3.51 -1.50 -1.10
N GLY A 300 4.61 -1.11 -1.76
CA GLY A 300 5.96 -1.58 -1.42
C GLY A 300 6.61 -2.45 -2.50
N ASP A 301 5.81 -3.08 -3.37
CA ASP A 301 6.24 -4.00 -4.41
C ASP A 301 6.53 -3.33 -5.76
N HIS A 302 7.71 -3.63 -6.32
CA HIS A 302 8.03 -3.30 -7.71
C HIS A 302 7.29 -4.21 -8.69
N LEU A 303 6.51 -3.63 -9.61
CA LEU A 303 5.74 -4.37 -10.63
C LEU A 303 6.37 -4.33 -12.03
N GLY A 304 7.65 -3.94 -12.12
CA GLY A 304 8.37 -3.82 -13.39
C GLY A 304 8.27 -2.44 -14.01
N LEU A 305 8.70 -2.34 -15.28
CA LEU A 305 8.64 -1.11 -16.06
C LEU A 305 7.39 -1.07 -16.92
N ARG A 306 6.72 0.07 -16.96
CA ARG A 306 5.48 0.30 -17.72
C ARG A 306 5.52 1.63 -18.47
N THR A 307 4.88 1.68 -19.63
CA THR A 307 4.63 2.89 -20.41
C THR A 307 3.18 3.35 -20.27
N SER A 308 2.25 2.48 -19.90
CA SER A 308 0.87 2.86 -19.59
C SER A 308 0.26 2.04 -18.47
N VAL A 309 -0.44 2.70 -17.56
CA VAL A 309 -1.11 2.06 -16.42
C VAL A 309 -2.41 2.79 -16.11
N THR A 310 -3.50 2.04 -15.95
CA THR A 310 -4.78 2.56 -15.50
C THR A 310 -4.97 2.33 -14.01
N PHE A 311 -5.44 3.35 -13.30
CA PHE A 311 -5.75 3.31 -11.88
C PHE A 311 -7.25 3.52 -11.69
N THR A 312 -7.88 2.68 -10.89
CA THR A 312 -9.31 2.77 -10.56
C THR A 312 -9.49 2.73 -9.04
N GLY A 313 -10.23 3.68 -8.49
CA GLY A 313 -10.68 3.68 -7.10
C GLY A 313 -11.99 2.92 -6.97
N VAL A 314 -12.03 1.94 -6.07
CA VAL A 314 -13.23 1.13 -5.82
C VAL A 314 -13.65 1.38 -4.38
N ARG A 315 -14.76 2.09 -4.19
CA ARG A 315 -15.32 2.38 -2.87
C ARG A 315 -15.94 1.13 -2.27
N HIS A 316 -15.92 1.02 -0.93
CA HIS A 316 -16.53 -0.09 -0.19
C HIS A 316 -16.06 -1.49 -0.66
N ALA A 317 -14.81 -1.61 -1.12
CA ALA A 317 -14.29 -2.84 -1.71
C ALA A 317 -14.03 -3.96 -0.70
N LEU A 318 -13.68 -3.61 0.55
CA LEU A 318 -13.21 -4.58 1.54
C LEU A 318 -13.82 -4.31 2.91
N ARG A 319 -14.39 -5.34 3.54
CA ARG A 319 -14.84 -5.30 4.94
C ARG A 319 -13.64 -5.52 5.87
N VAL A 320 -13.42 -4.60 6.80
CA VAL A 320 -12.34 -4.64 7.80
C VAL A 320 -12.90 -4.63 9.21
N ILE A 321 -12.24 -5.36 10.12
CA ILE A 321 -12.61 -5.47 11.54
C ILE A 321 -11.68 -4.56 12.35
N VAL A 322 -12.16 -3.37 12.72
CA VAL A 322 -11.36 -2.30 13.35
C VAL A 322 -12.19 -1.39 14.25
#